data_AF-A0A970MW75-F1
#
_entry.id   AF-A0A970MW75-F1
#
_cell.length_a   1.000
_cell.length_b   1.000
_cell.length_c   1.000
_cell.angle_alpha   90.00
_cell.angle_beta   90.00
_cell.angle_gamma   90.00
#
_symmetry.space_group_name_H-M   'P 1'
#
loop_
_entity.id
_entity.type
_entity.pdbx_description
1 polymer ?
#
loop_
_entity_poly.entity_id
_entity_poly.type
_entity_poly.pdbx_seq_one_letter_code
_entity_poly.pdbx_strand_id
1 'polypeptide(L)' 'ANLAGIPTISIPCGFKDGLPIGLHIMGAGMAEETLLRVAYTYEQNTHWHKRRPEIG' A
#
# COMPACT_ATOMS: atom_id res chain seq x y z
N ALA A 1 10.94 -5.25 -7.39
CA ALA A 1 10.84 -3.89 -7.96
C ALA A 1 12.13 -3.50 -8.70
N ASN A 2 13.18 -3.05 -8.00
CA ASN A 2 14.34 -2.38 -8.62
C ASN A 2 15.12 -3.16 -9.68
N LEU A 3 15.36 -4.47 -9.50
CA LEU A 3 16.17 -5.24 -10.45
C LEU A 3 15.35 -5.88 -11.59
N ALA A 4 14.04 -6.05 -11.40
CA ALA A 4 13.19 -6.81 -12.31
C ALA A 4 12.27 -5.92 -13.19
N GLY A 5 12.24 -4.60 -12.97
CA GLY A 5 11.37 -3.68 -13.71
C GLY A 5 9.87 -3.90 -13.47
N ILE A 6 9.52 -4.66 -12.43
CA ILE A 6 8.14 -5.03 -12.11
C ILE A 6 7.51 -3.92 -11.27
N PRO A 7 6.30 -3.43 -11.64
CA PRO A 7 5.63 -2.39 -10.89
C PRO A 7 5.21 -2.90 -9.51
N THR A 8 5.35 -2.03 -8.52
CA THR A 8 5.09 -2.36 -7.11
C THR A 8 4.50 -1.16 -6.39
N ILE A 9 3.56 -1.39 -5.49
CA ILE A 9 2.96 -0.36 -4.63
C ILE A 9 3.04 -0.78 -3.16
N SER A 10 3.27 0.20 -2.28
CA SER A 10 3.25 0.04 -0.83
C SER A 10 2.03 0.74 -0.26
N ILE A 11 1.22 0.02 0.54
CA ILE A 11 0.01 0.55 1.17
C ILE A 11 -0.02 0.24 2.67
N PRO A 12 -0.64 1.08 3.51
CA PRO A 12 -0.80 0.78 4.93
C PRO A 12 -1.82 -0.36 5.11
N CYS A 13 -1.48 -1.39 5.88
CA CYS A 13 -2.35 -2.55 6.07
C CYS A 13 -2.75 -2.84 7.53
N GLY A 14 -2.26 -2.04 8.48
CA GLY A 14 -2.57 -2.22 9.88
C GLY A 14 -1.63 -1.46 10.81
N PHE A 15 -1.82 -1.72 12.09
CA PHE A 15 -0.93 -1.28 13.16
C PHE A 15 -0.67 -2.44 14.11
N LYS A 16 0.55 -2.52 14.63
CA LYS A 16 0.92 -3.43 15.72
C LYS A 16 1.77 -2.67 16.73
N ASP A 17 1.40 -2.77 18.01
CA ASP A 17 2.09 -2.08 19.11
C ASP A 17 2.25 -0.57 18.87
N GLY A 18 1.24 0.05 18.25
CA GLY A 18 1.24 1.48 17.90
C GLY A 18 2.02 1.86 16.63
N LEU A 19 2.73 0.91 16.02
CA LEU A 19 3.54 1.14 14.82
C LEU A 19 2.78 0.77 13.54
N PRO A 20 2.88 1.56 12.45
CA PRO A 20 2.23 1.27 11.18
C PRO A 20 2.89 0.07 10.50
N ILE A 21 2.06 -0.80 9.89
CA ILE A 21 2.52 -1.91 9.05
C ILE A 21 2.18 -1.59 7.59
N GLY A 22 3.17 -1.78 6.70
CA GLY A 22 3.00 -1.67 5.26
C GLY A 22 2.85 -3.04 4.59
N LEU A 23 2.05 -3.08 3.52
CA LEU A 23 1.91 -4.21 2.61
C LEU A 23 2.48 -3.82 1.23
N HIS A 24 3.37 -4.65 0.69
CA HIS A 24 3.89 -4.50 -0.66
C HIS A 24 3.14 -5.43 -1.62
N ILE A 25 2.57 -4.84 -2.67
CA ILE A 25 1.89 -5.57 -3.74
C ILE A 25 2.73 -5.42 -5.01
N MET A 26 3.02 -6.54 -5.65
CA MET A 26 3.78 -6.59 -6.90
C MET A 26 2.87 -7.06 -8.03
N GLY A 27 2.84 -6.31 -9.13
CA GLY A 27 2.05 -6.65 -10.32
C GLY A 27 2.85 -7.45 -11.32
N ALA A 28 2.24 -7.84 -12.43
CA ALA A 28 3.00 -8.23 -13.63
C ALA A 28 3.61 -6.99 -14.30
N GLY A 29 4.48 -7.17 -15.30
CA GLY A 29 4.99 -6.04 -16.09
C GLY A 29 3.85 -5.25 -16.76
N MET A 30 3.96 -3.92 -16.77
CA MET A 30 2.96 -2.99 -17.31
C MET A 30 1.55 -3.08 -16.67
N ALA A 31 1.47 -3.56 -15.42
CA ALA A 31 0.21 -3.73 -14.69
C ALA A 31 -0.11 -2.59 -13.70
N GLU A 32 0.40 -1.37 -13.92
CA GLU A 32 0.26 -0.22 -13.03
C GLU A 32 -1.21 0.14 -12.78
N GLU A 33 -2.06 0.13 -13.81
CA GLU A 33 -3.49 0.41 -13.67
C GLU A 33 -4.17 -0.60 -12.72
N THR A 34 -3.82 -1.89 -12.85
CA THR A 34 -4.37 -2.94 -11.99
C THR A 34 -3.87 -2.78 -10.55
N LEU A 35 -2.59 -2.48 -10.36
CA LEU A 35 -2.02 -2.21 -9.04
C LEU A 35 -2.68 -1.02 -8.35
N LEU A 36 -2.93 0.07 -9.08
CA LEU A 36 -3.63 1.24 -8.56
C LEU A 36 -5.08 0.92 -8.19
N ARG A 37 -5.80 0.16 -9.02
CA ARG A 37 -7.17 -0.29 -8.72
C ARG A 37 -7.21 -1.17 -7.46
N VAL A 38 -6.27 -2.10 -7.30
CA VAL A 38 -6.17 -2.94 -6.10
C VAL A 38 -5.92 -2.08 -4.86
N ALA A 39 -4.94 -1.17 -4.92
CA ALA A 39 -4.62 -0.28 -3.82
C ALA A 39 -5.81 0.63 -3.46
N TYR A 40 -6.48 1.20 -4.46
CA TYR A 40 -7.66 2.04 -4.26
C TYR A 40 -8.82 1.26 -3.62
N THR A 41 -9.15 0.08 -4.14
CA THR A 41 -10.20 -0.76 -3.56
C THR A 41 -9.86 -1.15 -2.12
N TYR A 42 -8.60 -1.49 -1.84
CA TYR A 42 -8.16 -1.78 -0.47
C TYR A 42 -8.30 -0.55 0.45
N GLU A 43 -7.91 0.63 -0.04
CA GLU A 43 -8.05 1.88 0.70
C GLU A 43 -9.51 2.22 1.01
N GLN A 44 -10.43 2.03 0.06
CA GLN A 44 -11.86 2.29 0.27
C GLN A 44 -12.50 1.34 1.30
N ASN A 45 -11.95 0.13 1.46
CA ASN A 45 -12.47 -0.87 2.40
C ASN A 45 -11.74 -0.87 3.75
N THR A 46 -10.74 -0.01 3.94
CA THR A 46 -9.95 0.08 5.17
C THR A 46 -9.79 1.52 5.62
N HIS A 47 -9.32 1.74 6.85
CA HIS A 47 -9.19 3.08 7.43
C HIS A 47 -7.77 3.38 7.91
N TRP A 48 -6.79 2.53 7.60
CA TRP A 48 -5.41 2.67 8.06
C TRP A 48 -4.78 3.97 7.59
N HIS A 49 -5.10 4.39 6.36
CA HIS A 49 -4.63 5.65 5.75
C HIS A 49 -5.10 6.91 6.51
N LYS A 50 -6.14 6.82 7.36
CA LYS A 50 -6.64 7.95 8.16
C LYS A 50 -5.92 8.13 9.49
N ARG A 51 -5.18 7.11 9.96
CA ARG A 51 -4.39 7.22 11.20
C ARG A 51 -3.10 7.97 10.90
N ARG A 52 -2.99 9.18 11.43
CA ARG A 52 -1.79 10.03 11.33
C ARG A 52 -1.16 10.14 12.72
N PRO A 53 0.17 10.20 12.83
CA PRO A 53 0.82 10.51 14.10
C PRO A 53 0.41 11.92 14.57
N GLU A 54 0.33 12.11 15.88
CA GLU A 54 0.21 13.45 16.46
C GLU A 54 1.51 14.20 16.19
N ILE A 55 1.43 15.22 15.36
CA ILE A 55 2.55 16.12 15.09
C ILE A 55 2.45 17.20 16.17
N GLY A 56 3.40 17.20 17.10
CA GLY A 56 3.51 18.20 18.18
C GLY A 56 3.93 19.57 17.68
#